data_AF-A0A3N5ZRZ8-F1
#
_entry.id   AF-A0A3N5ZRZ8-F1
#
_cell.length_a   1.000
_cell.length_b   1.000
_cell.length_c   1.000
_cell.angle_alpha   90.00
_cell.angle_beta   90.00
_cell.angle_gamma   90.00
#
_symmetry.space_group_name_H-M   'P 1'
#
loop_
_entity.id
_entity.type
_entity.pdbx_description
1 polymer ?
#
loop_
_entity_poly.entity_id
_entity_poly.type
_entity_poly.pdbx_seq_one_letter_code
_entity_poly.pdbx_strand_id
1 'polypeptide(L)' 'MDLGVVIVNWNSGDYLARLLASLEPLFPELESVIVVDNASVDRSAEIV' A
#
# COMPACT_ATOMS: atom_id res chain seq x y z
N MET A 1 -3.98 17.09 -4.89
CA MET A 1 -2.53 17.29 -5.06
C MET A 1 -2.10 16.48 -6.27
N ASP A 2 -1.04 16.86 -6.98
CA ASP A 2 -0.50 16.01 -8.05
C ASP A 2 0.60 15.10 -7.45
N LEU A 3 0.17 14.11 -6.67
CA LEU A 3 1.06 13.18 -5.96
C LEU A 3 0.57 11.75 -6.14
N GLY A 4 1.39 10.94 -6.81
CA GLY A 4 1.28 9.48 -6.83
C GLY A 4 2.17 8.85 -5.75
N VAL A 5 1.70 7.74 -5.17
CA VAL A 5 2.42 6.95 -4.16
C VAL A 5 2.67 5.54 -4.69
N VAL A 6 3.93 5.09 -4.67
CA VAL A 6 4.31 3.72 -5.01
C VAL A 6 4.87 3.03 -3.78
N ILE A 7 4.30 1.87 -3.44
CA ILE A 7 4.69 1.06 -2.28
C ILE A 7 5.26 -0.25 -2.80
N VAL A 8 6.56 -0.46 -2.62
CA VAL A 8 7.19 -1.76 -2.89
C VAL A 8 7.11 -2.61 -1.63
N ASN A 9 6.36 -3.70 -1.69
CA ASN A 9 6.08 -4.58 -0.56
C ASN A 9 6.84 -5.90 -0.67
N TRP A 10 7.36 -6.38 0.47
CA TRP A 10 7.85 -7.76 0.61
C TRP A 10 7.68 -8.22 2.06
N ASN A 11 6.85 -9.24 2.28
CA ASN A 11 6.63 -9.86 3.59
C ASN A 11 6.28 -8.88 4.72
N SER A 12 5.42 -7.88 4.44
CA SER A 12 5.09 -6.82 5.40
C SER A 12 3.62 -6.77 5.83
N GLY A 13 2.86 -7.86 5.74
CA GLY A 13 1.40 -7.92 5.92
C GLY A 13 0.81 -6.91 6.92
N ASP A 14 1.03 -7.09 8.22
CA ASP A 14 0.47 -6.20 9.24
C ASP A 14 0.90 -4.73 9.10
N TYR A 15 2.09 -4.47 8.55
CA TYR A 15 2.59 -3.12 8.32
C TYR A 15 2.01 -2.50 7.05
N LEU A 16 1.84 -3.27 5.98
CA LEU A 16 1.16 -2.83 4.76
C LEU A 16 -0.27 -2.41 5.05
N ALA A 17 -1.01 -3.20 5.84
CA ALA A 17 -2.36 -2.86 6.27
C ALA A 17 -2.40 -1.54 7.05
N ARG A 18 -1.49 -1.36 8.02
CA ARG A 18 -1.42 -0.12 8.81
C ARG A 18 -1.06 1.10 7.97
N LEU A 19 -0.15 0.92 7.01
CA LEU A 19 0.23 1.99 6.08
C LEU A 19 -0.96 2.39 5.20
N LEU A 20 -1.66 1.43 4.58
CA LEU A 20 -2.85 1.72 3.77
C LEU A 20 -3.96 2.39 4.58
N ALA A 21 -4.22 1.93 5.81
CA ALA A 21 -5.18 2.56 6.72
C ALA A 21 -4.78 4.00 7.08
N SER A 22 -3.48 4.29 7.20
CA SER A 22 -3.00 5.66 7.46
C SER A 22 -3.11 6.58 6.24
N LEU A 23 -3.10 6.02 5.02
CA LEU A 23 -3.25 6.76 3.77
C LEU A 23 -4.72 6.94 3.35
N GLU A 24 -5.64 6.09 3.82
CA GLU A 24 -7.06 6.10 3.45
C GLU A 24 -7.71 7.51 3.52
N PRO A 25 -7.49 8.33 4.57
CA PRO A 25 -8.05 9.68 4.64
C PRO A 25 -7.56 10.62 3.53
N LEU A 26 -6.39 10.32 2.93
CA LEU A 26 -5.75 11.12 1.90
C LEU A 26 -6.05 10.63 0.48
N PHE A 27 -6.64 9.44 0.31
CA PHE A 27 -6.94 8.87 -1.02
C PHE A 27 -7.73 9.82 -1.95
N PRO A 28 -8.71 10.62 -1.48
CA PRO A 28 -9.38 11.58 -2.36
C PRO A 28 -8.48 12.70 -2.91
N GLU A 29 -7.31 12.92 -2.31
CA GLU A 29 -6.37 14.00 -2.67
C GLU A 29 -5.15 13.52 -3.45
N LEU A 30 -4.88 12.21 -3.42
CA LEU A 30 -3.79 11.55 -4.16
C LEU A 30 -4.22 11.24 -5.59
N GLU A 31 -3.29 11.33 -6.52
CA GLU A 31 -3.54 10.96 -7.92
C GLU A 31 -3.66 9.43 -8.06
N SER A 32 -2.78 8.69 -7.37
CA SER A 32 -2.75 7.23 -7.39
C SER A 32 -2.01 6.66 -6.19
N VAL A 33 -2.37 5.42 -5.83
CA VAL A 33 -1.62 4.58 -4.90
C VAL A 33 -1.42 3.23 -5.56
N ILE A 34 -0.17 2.85 -5.81
CA ILE A 34 0.19 1.59 -6.49
C ILE A 34 1.01 0.75 -5.52
N VAL A 35 0.58 -0.47 -5.25
CA VAL A 35 1.36 -1.45 -4.48
C VAL A 35 1.99 -2.45 -5.44
N VAL A 36 3.30 -2.62 -5.33
CA VAL A 36 4.07 -3.62 -6.09
C VAL A 36 4.56 -4.68 -5.10
N ASP A 37 3.97 -5.87 -5.16
CA ASP A 37 4.41 -7.00 -4.35
C ASP A 37 5.62 -7.70 -4.97
N ASN A 38 6.65 -7.95 -4.16
CA ASN A 38 7.90 -8.58 -4.58
C ASN A 38 7.92 -10.09 -4.27
N ALA A 39 6.89 -10.80 -4.72
CA ALA A 39 6.69 -12.24 -4.48
C ALA A 39 6.71 -12.60 -2.98
N SER A 40 5.90 -11.90 -2.21
CA SER A 40 5.72 -12.19 -0.79
C SER A 40 5.19 -13.61 -0.57
N VAL A 41 5.60 -14.23 0.54
CA VAL A 41 5.15 -15.55 0.99
C VAL A 41 4.35 -15.48 2.29
N ASP A 42 4.08 -14.25 2.75
CA ASP A 42 3.16 -13.97 3.84
C ASP A 42 1.75 -13.65 3.32
N ARG A 43 0.88 -13.19 4.21
CA ARG A 43 -0.50 -12.79 3.87
C ARG A 43 -0.62 -11.36 3.32
N SER A 44 0.49 -10.71 2.95
CA SER A 44 0.42 -9.31 2.46
C SER A 44 -0.35 -9.18 1.15
N ALA A 45 -0.40 -10.24 0.33
CA ALA A 45 -1.23 -10.27 -0.88
C ALA A 45 -2.74 -10.30 -0.60
N GLU A 46 -3.19 -10.64 0.62
CA GLU A 46 -4.61 -10.62 1.01
C GLU A 46 -5.10 -9.21 1.39
N ILE A 47 -4.19 -8.24 1.48
CA ILE A 47 -4.45 -6.89 1.99
C ILE A 47 -4.75 -5.89 0.87
N VAL A 48 -4.31 -6.19 -0.35
CA VAL A 48 -4.38 -5.31 -1.54
C VAL A 48 -5.49 -5.68 -2.50
#